data_AF-E6LKA3-F1
#
_entry.id   AF-E6LKA3-F1
#
_cell.length_a   1.000
_cell.length_b   1.000
_cell.length_c   1.000
_cell.angle_alpha   90.00
_cell.angle_beta   90.00
_cell.angle_gamma   90.00
#
_symmetry.space_group_name_H-M   'P 1'
#
loop_
_entity.id
_entity.type
_entity.pdbx_description
1 polymer ?
#
loop_
_entity_poly.entity_id
_entity_poly.type
_entity_poly.pdbx_seq_one_letter_code
_entity_poly.pdbx_strand_id
1 'polypeptide(L)'
;MRKLIAKYPILYLSKQYDIGDELVANNPEMVSAWIEAGTAEWVEDEESASDGTTDEKSEEKLPPAKAIPVVAEAGLAGDAVGSETDENLVGKIPKTPVRSRK
;
A
#
# COMPACT_ATOMS: atom_id res chain seq x y z
N MET A 1 28.35 15.30 -24.81
CA MET A 1 27.38 16.44 -24.85
C MET A 1 27.00 16.74 -23.40
N ARG A 2 26.46 17.92 -23.08
CA ARG A 2 25.99 18.21 -21.71
C ARG A 2 24.51 17.82 -21.63
N LYS A 3 24.16 16.98 -20.66
CA LYS A 3 22.78 16.59 -20.39
C LYS A 3 22.35 17.11 -19.03
N LEU A 4 21.08 17.47 -18.90
CA LEU A 4 20.50 17.92 -17.65
C LEU A 4 19.85 16.73 -16.96
N ILE A 5 20.37 16.32 -15.80
CA ILE A 5 19.90 15.14 -15.08
C ILE A 5 19.06 15.57 -13.87
N ALA A 6 17.95 14.86 -13.65
CA ALA A 6 17.07 15.07 -12.51
C ALA A 6 17.65 14.45 -11.24
N LYS A 7 17.79 15.22 -10.16
CA LYS A 7 18.13 14.70 -8.82
C LYS A 7 16.90 14.31 -8.00
N TYR A 8 15.75 14.88 -8.36
CA TYR A 8 14.48 14.66 -7.68
C TYR A 8 13.38 14.41 -8.73
N PRO A 9 12.26 13.78 -8.34
CA PRO A 9 11.11 13.63 -9.22
C PRO A 9 10.55 14.99 -9.65
N ILE A 10 10.54 15.27 -10.96
CA ILE A 10 10.06 16.53 -11.52
C ILE A 10 8.96 16.23 -12.53
N LEU A 11 7.82 16.93 -12.40
CA LEU A 11 6.75 16.90 -13.40
C LEU A 11 6.90 18.09 -14.34
N TYR A 12 7.15 17.83 -15.63
CA TYR A 12 7.30 18.87 -16.63
C TYR A 12 6.66 18.47 -17.96
N LEU A 13 5.83 19.36 -18.54
CA LEU A 13 5.09 19.11 -19.78
C LEU A 13 4.25 17.82 -19.78
N SER A 14 3.65 17.48 -18.63
CA SER A 14 2.90 16.23 -18.42
C SER A 14 3.74 14.95 -18.51
N LYS A 15 5.08 15.08 -18.50
CA LYS A 15 6.01 13.96 -18.33
C LYS A 15 6.60 14.02 -16.93
N GLN A 16 6.52 12.90 -16.23
CA GLN A 16 7.21 12.72 -14.95
C GLN A 16 8.63 12.21 -15.25
N TYR A 17 9.62 12.90 -14.68
CA TYR A 17 11.03 12.53 -14.74
C TYR A 17 11.41 11.99 -13.36
N ASP A 18 11.97 10.80 -13.34
CA ASP A 18 12.49 10.18 -12.12
C ASP A 18 13.96 10.57 -11.90
N ILE A 19 14.50 10.18 -10.75
CA ILE A 19 15.87 10.49 -10.38
C ILE A 19 16.83 9.79 -11.36
N GLY A 20 17.73 10.56 -11.98
CA GLY A 20 18.65 10.07 -13.01
C GLY A 20 18.14 10.25 -14.44
N ASP A 21 16.88 10.66 -14.64
CA ASP A 21 16.36 10.89 -15.98
C ASP A 21 16.92 12.18 -16.61
N GLU A 22 17.06 12.15 -17.94
CA GLU A 22 17.40 13.31 -18.75
C GLU A 22 16.19 14.24 -18.89
N LEU A 23 16.31 15.46 -18.37
CA LEU A 23 15.32 16.53 -18.52
C LEU A 23 15.44 17.23 -19.87
N VAL A 24 14.29 17.58 -20.42
CA VAL A 24 14.20 18.39 -21.64
C VAL A 24 14.47 19.86 -21.31
N ALA A 25 15.63 20.36 -21.73
CA ALA A 25 16.05 21.76 -21.57
C ALA A 25 15.45 22.71 -22.64
N ASN A 26 14.14 22.65 -22.88
CA ASN A 26 13.48 23.48 -23.90
C ASN A 26 13.24 24.94 -23.43
N ASN A 27 12.97 25.16 -22.14
CA ASN A 27 12.77 26.50 -21.58
C ASN A 27 13.94 26.88 -20.64
N PRO A 28 14.72 27.93 -20.95
CA PRO A 28 15.87 28.33 -20.14
C PRO A 28 15.49 28.81 -18.73
N GLU A 29 14.33 29.45 -18.55
CA GLU A 29 13.87 29.92 -17.22
C GLU A 29 13.63 28.74 -16.28
N MET A 30 13.06 27.66 -16.81
CA MET A 30 12.76 26.46 -16.04
C MET A 30 14.06 25.73 -15.66
N VAL A 31 14.99 25.65 -16.60
CA VAL A 31 16.31 25.05 -16.37
C VAL A 31 17.07 25.82 -15.28
N SER A 32 17.05 27.15 -15.31
CA SER A 32 17.66 27.95 -14.24
C SER A 32 16.99 27.71 -12.89
N ALA A 33 15.65 27.64 -12.84
CA ALA A 33 14.92 27.38 -11.60
C ALA A 33 15.28 26.01 -11.00
N TRP A 34 15.45 24.98 -11.83
CA TRP A 34 15.86 23.65 -11.36
C TRP A 34 17.30 23.61 -10.86
N ILE A 35 18.21 24.34 -11.51
CA ILE A 35 19.61 24.44 -11.07
C ILE A 35 19.69 25.22 -9.76
N GLU A 36 18.98 26.34 -9.64
CA GLU A 36 18.93 27.17 -8.44
C GLU A 36 18.29 26.42 -7.26
N ALA A 37 17.23 25.66 -7.52
CA ALA A 37 16.59 24.80 -6.52
C ALA A 37 17.42 23.53 -6.19
N GLY A 38 18.50 23.25 -6.94
CA GLY A 38 19.32 22.04 -6.78
C GLY A 38 18.58 20.76 -7.18
N THR A 39 17.50 20.86 -7.95
CA THR A 39 16.69 19.71 -8.38
C THR A 39 17.21 19.06 -9.66
N ALA A 40 18.03 19.76 -10.44
CA ALA A 40 18.70 19.23 -11.62
C ALA A 40 20.14 19.72 -11.73
N GLU A 41 21.01 18.93 -12.39
CA GLU A 41 22.41 19.27 -12.60
C GLU A 41 22.87 18.93 -14.01
N TRP A 42 23.77 19.74 -14.56
CA TRP A 42 24.43 19.46 -15.84
C TRP A 42 25.54 18.44 -15.65
N VAL A 43 25.41 17.30 -16.33
CA VAL A 43 26.43 16.26 -16.37
C VAL A 43 27.03 16.21 -17.77
N GLU A 44 28.35 16.25 -17.85
CA GLU A 44 29.09 16.05 -19.10
C GLU A 44 29.15 14.56 -19.40
N ASP A 45 28.62 14.14 -20.55
CA ASP A 45 28.83 12.78 -21.05
C ASP A 45 30.33 12.61 -21.38
N GLU A 46 31.11 12.04 -20.47
CA GLU A 46 32.17 11.13 -20.89
C GLU A 46 31.54 9.75 -21.06
N GLU A 47 31.68 9.17 -22.24
CA GLU A 47 31.27 7.79 -22.54
C GLU A 47 31.93 6.82 -21.56
N SER A 48 31.21 6.46 -20.49
CA SER A 48 31.46 5.30 -19.66
C SER A 48 30.13 4.62 -19.40
N ALA A 49 29.92 3.58 -20.19
CA ALA A 49 28.86 2.62 -20.03
C ALA A 49 28.80 2.04 -18.61
N SER A 50 27.57 1.72 -18.20
CA SER A 50 27.22 0.66 -17.25
C SER A 50 27.86 0.68 -15.87
N ASP A 51 27.10 1.17 -14.87
CA ASP A 51 26.88 0.37 -13.67
C ASP A 51 25.39 0.06 -13.55
N GLY A 52 24.98 -0.93 -14.35
CA GLY A 52 23.94 -1.85 -13.92
C GLY A 52 24.59 -2.88 -13.01
N THR A 53 24.55 -2.63 -11.71
CA THR A 53 24.48 -3.66 -10.67
C THR A 53 23.03 -3.61 -10.19
N THR A 54 22.09 -4.22 -10.90
CA THR A 54 21.67 -5.62 -10.68
C THR A 54 21.37 -5.90 -9.21
N ASP A 55 20.15 -5.55 -8.80
CA ASP A 55 19.31 -6.57 -8.17
C ASP A 55 18.30 -7.01 -9.23
N GLU A 56 18.62 -8.15 -9.85
CA GLU A 56 17.72 -8.89 -10.71
C GLU A 56 16.49 -9.31 -9.90
N LYS A 57 15.35 -8.61 -10.05
CA LYS A 57 14.07 -9.31 -10.18
C LYS A 57 12.95 -8.45 -10.78
N SER A 58 12.39 -9.01 -11.84
CA SER A 58 11.04 -8.81 -12.37
C SER A 58 10.71 -7.47 -13.00
N GLU A 59 10.95 -7.43 -14.31
CA GLU A 59 9.99 -6.93 -15.28
C GLU A 59 8.69 -7.75 -15.17
N GLU A 60 7.91 -7.54 -14.11
CA GLU A 60 6.51 -7.92 -14.08
C GLU A 60 5.71 -6.66 -14.32
N LYS A 61 5.06 -6.62 -15.49
CA LYS A 61 3.96 -5.73 -15.81
C LYS A 61 3.01 -5.65 -14.61
N LEU A 62 3.20 -4.65 -13.73
CA LEU A 62 2.42 -4.55 -12.51
C LEU A 62 0.95 -4.45 -12.94
N PRO A 63 0.09 -5.41 -12.52
CA PRO A 63 -1.32 -5.34 -12.86
C PRO A 63 -1.88 -4.02 -12.29
N PRO A 64 -2.90 -3.43 -12.93
CA PRO A 64 -3.50 -2.20 -12.44
C PRO A 64 -3.82 -2.37 -10.95
N ALA A 65 -3.45 -1.38 -10.14
CA ALA A 65 -3.61 -1.42 -8.69
C ALA A 65 -5.05 -1.79 -8.33
N LYS A 66 -5.26 -3.07 -7.98
CA LYS A 66 -6.54 -3.60 -7.53
C LYS A 66 -6.52 -3.57 -6.01
N ALA A 67 -7.54 -2.95 -5.43
CA ALA A 67 -7.72 -2.95 -3.99
C ALA A 67 -7.86 -4.39 -3.48
N ILE A 68 -7.13 -4.72 -2.42
CA ILE A 68 -7.24 -6.00 -1.73
C ILE A 68 -8.24 -5.78 -0.59
N PRO A 69 -9.42 -6.44 -0.60
CA PRO A 69 -10.36 -6.32 0.51
C PRO A 69 -9.76 -7.00 1.74
N VAL A 70 -9.55 -6.22 2.80
CA VAL A 70 -9.16 -6.74 4.11
C VAL A 70 -10.44 -6.98 4.92
N VAL A 71 -10.67 -8.23 5.31
CA VAL A 71 -11.79 -8.63 6.19
C VAL A 71 -11.20 -8.92 7.57
N ALA A 72 -11.89 -8.47 8.62
CA ALA A 72 -11.50 -8.76 10.00
C ALA A 72 -11.54 -10.27 10.28
N GLU A 73 -10.65 -10.75 11.14
CA GLU A 73 -10.65 -12.14 11.60
C GLU A 73 -11.98 -12.46 12.30
N ALA A 74 -12.56 -13.62 12.01
CA ALA A 74 -13.81 -14.03 12.62
C ALA A 74 -13.65 -14.07 14.15
N GLY A 75 -14.56 -13.41 14.86
CA GLY A 75 -14.57 -13.44 16.32
C GLY A 75 -14.70 -14.88 16.85
N LEU A 76 -14.20 -15.10 18.06
CA LEU A 76 -14.34 -16.37 18.77
C LEU A 76 -15.83 -16.75 18.84
N ALA A 77 -16.18 -17.96 18.36
CA ALA A 77 -17.54 -18.45 18.44
C ALA A 77 -17.98 -18.55 19.90
N GLY A 78 -19.12 -17.94 20.23
CA GLY A 78 -19.72 -18.11 21.55
C GLY A 78 -20.28 -19.53 21.69
N ASP A 79 -20.04 -20.18 22.83
CA ASP A 79 -20.72 -21.42 23.18
C ASP A 79 -22.19 -21.12 23.48
N ALA A 80 -23.08 -21.53 22.58
CA ALA A 80 -24.51 -21.57 22.86
C ALA A 80 -24.77 -22.75 23.82
N VAL A 81 -24.80 -22.47 25.11
CA VAL A 81 -25.33 -23.42 26.09
C VAL A 81 -26.83 -23.55 25.81
N GLY A 82 -27.25 -24.67 25.21
CA GLY A 82 -28.64 -24.94 24.91
C GLY A 82 -29.49 -24.73 26.17
N SER A 83 -30.41 -23.77 26.12
CA SER A 83 -31.30 -23.43 27.24
C SER A 83 -32.39 -24.48 27.48
N GLU A 84 -32.39 -25.59 26.73
CA GLU A 84 -33.41 -26.64 26.79
C GLU A 84 -33.14 -27.72 27.84
N THR A 85 -32.34 -27.44 28.87
CA THR A 85 -32.36 -28.27 30.08
C THR A 85 -33.55 -27.84 30.95
N ASP A 86 -34.29 -28.81 31.50
CA ASP A 86 -35.48 -28.58 32.35
C ASP A 86 -35.23 -27.61 33.53
N GLU A 87 -33.96 -27.43 33.89
CA GLU A 87 -33.43 -26.59 34.96
C GLU A 87 -33.44 -25.09 34.61
N ASN A 88 -33.39 -24.76 33.31
CA ASN A 88 -33.33 -23.39 32.79
C ASN A 88 -34.72 -22.80 32.47
N LEU A 89 -35.80 -23.56 32.66
CA LEU A 89 -37.17 -23.11 32.42
C LEU A 89 -37.66 -22.19 33.55
N VAL A 90 -37.56 -20.88 33.32
CA VAL A 90 -38.13 -19.85 34.20
C VAL A 90 -39.64 -20.03 34.32
N GLY A 91 -40.17 -19.98 35.55
CA GLY A 91 -41.60 -20.15 35.83
C GLY A 91 -42.04 -21.60 36.08
N LYS A 92 -41.12 -22.58 36.10
CA LYS A 92 -41.43 -23.91 36.64
C LYS A 92 -41.68 -23.81 38.14
N ILE A 93 -42.82 -24.33 38.57
CA ILE A 93 -43.14 -24.46 39.99
C ILE A 93 -42.15 -25.49 40.58
N PRO A 94 -41.40 -25.15 41.64
CA PRO A 94 -40.43 -26.06 42.23
C PRO A 94 -41.10 -27.39 42.64
N LYS A 95 -40.41 -28.50 42.39
CA LYS A 95 -40.88 -29.84 42.79
C LYS A 95 -40.80 -29.96 44.31
N THR A 96 -41.92 -29.72 44.99
CA THR A 96 -42.05 -29.98 46.42
C THR A 96 -42.71 -31.34 46.65
N PRO A 97 -42.32 -32.09 47.71
CA PRO A 97 -42.91 -33.40 48.01
C PRO A 97 -44.42 -33.31 48.31
N VAL A 98 -44.92 -32.12 48.66
CA VAL A 98 -46.33 -31.84 48.90
C VAL A 98 -47.17 -31.88 47.60
N ARG A 99 -46.54 -31.69 46.43
CA ARG A 99 -47.22 -31.59 45.12
C ARG A 99 -46.89 -32.74 44.16
N SER A 100 -46.16 -33.76 44.60
CA SER A 100 -45.97 -34.97 43.78
C SER A 100 -47.29 -35.69 43.63
N ARG A 101 -47.73 -35.92 42.38
CA ARG A 101 -48.91 -36.74 42.08
C ARG A 101 -48.61 -38.18 42.53
N LYS A 102 -49.46 -38.73 43.38
CA LYS A 102 -49.44 -40.16 43.77
C LYS A 102 -49.96 -41.02 42.63
#